data_AF-A0A1V8TCC8-F1
#
_entry.id   AF-A0A1V8TCC8-F1
#
_cell.length_a   1.000
_cell.length_b   1.000
_cell.length_c   1.000
_cell.angle_alpha   90.00
_cell.angle_beta   90.00
_cell.angle_gamma   90.00
#
_symmetry.space_group_name_H-M   'P 1'
#
loop_
_entity.id
_entity.type
_entity.pdbx_description
1 polymer ?
#
loop_
_entity_poly.entity_id
_entity_poly.type
_entity_poly.pdbx_seq_one_letter_code
_entity_poly.pdbx_strand_id
1 'polypeptide(L)'
;MSALPDEILLNILAHTDSRTIFTSVLCSSKKLHRCSLSHMTNVLLPQSHISATFTLGRGSQHRWYDIRTTLNFHFSRHEEHNTALYHFSHVHPEHCIAPALEKWRHARTHDREGKAVLWRAAVESESKPVLLASAVVVDAGVDAGHESLCISLDWMELLKEYYVADRVDSWDHCGDGRA
;
A
#
# COMPACT_ATOMS: atom_id res chain seq x y z
N MET A 1 21.30 12.10 -22.54
CA MET A 1 19.93 12.45 -22.07
C MET A 1 19.84 13.80 -21.32
N SER A 2 20.90 14.62 -21.28
CA SER A 2 20.87 15.94 -20.60
C SER A 2 20.10 17.05 -21.35
N ALA A 3 19.55 16.77 -22.54
CA ALA A 3 19.00 17.79 -23.43
C ALA A 3 17.47 17.90 -23.44
N LEU A 4 16.73 16.92 -22.90
CA LEU A 4 15.26 16.96 -22.95
C LEU A 4 14.70 17.84 -21.83
N PRO A 5 13.72 18.73 -22.11
CA PRO A 5 12.96 19.43 -21.09
C PRO A 5 12.20 18.49 -20.15
N ASP A 6 11.88 18.96 -18.94
CA ASP A 6 11.21 18.15 -17.91
C ASP A 6 9.81 17.70 -18.35
N GLU A 7 9.10 18.55 -19.10
CA GLU A 7 7.77 18.31 -19.63
C GLU A 7 7.76 17.11 -20.59
N ILE A 8 8.78 17.01 -21.44
CA ILE A 8 8.93 15.88 -22.37
C ILE A 8 9.24 14.59 -21.60
N LEU A 9 10.06 14.68 -20.55
CA LEU A 9 10.34 13.53 -19.69
C LEU A 9 9.07 13.06 -18.97
N LEU A 10 8.30 13.97 -18.37
CA LEU A 10 7.04 13.64 -17.69
C LEU A 10 6.04 13.02 -18.66
N ASN A 11 5.98 13.50 -19.91
CA ASN A 11 5.13 12.92 -20.94
C ASN A 11 5.58 11.50 -21.33
N ILE A 12 6.89 11.25 -21.44
CA ILE A 12 7.43 9.89 -21.66
C ILE A 12 7.07 8.98 -20.49
N LEU A 13 7.24 9.46 -19.25
CA LEU A 13 6.91 8.70 -18.05
C LEU A 13 5.42 8.34 -17.99
N ALA A 14 4.52 9.24 -18.40
CA ALA A 14 3.08 8.95 -18.45
C ALA A 14 2.69 7.80 -19.37
N HIS A 15 3.57 7.40 -20.30
CA HIS A 15 3.38 6.25 -21.19
C HIS A 15 4.30 5.08 -20.86
N THR A 16 5.05 5.16 -19.77
CA THR A 16 5.95 4.11 -19.31
C THR A 16 5.28 3.33 -18.19
N ASP A 17 5.44 2.01 -18.20
CA ASP A 17 4.96 1.13 -17.13
C ASP A 17 5.53 1.55 -15.76
N SER A 18 4.66 1.65 -14.76
CA SER A 18 4.99 2.18 -13.43
C SER A 18 6.01 1.35 -12.68
N ARG A 19 6.01 0.04 -12.88
CA ARG A 19 7.06 -0.84 -12.37
C ARG A 19 8.42 -0.45 -12.96
N THR A 20 8.49 -0.25 -14.28
CA THR A 20 9.71 0.15 -14.98
C THR A 20 10.22 1.52 -14.51
N ILE A 21 9.31 2.48 -14.32
CA ILE A 21 9.64 3.80 -13.75
C ILE A 21 10.31 3.62 -12.39
N PHE A 22 9.70 2.83 -11.50
CA PHE A 22 10.19 2.60 -10.15
C PHE A 22 11.51 1.84 -10.08
N THR A 23 11.63 0.71 -10.78
CA THR A 23 12.78 -0.18 -10.65
C THR A 23 13.99 0.23 -11.48
N SER A 24 13.81 1.03 -12.53
CA SER A 24 14.88 1.30 -13.50
C SER A 24 15.09 2.79 -13.73
N VAL A 25 14.03 3.54 -14.03
CA VAL A 25 14.17 4.96 -14.40
C VAL A 25 14.59 5.81 -13.19
N LEU A 26 14.02 5.53 -12.02
CA LEU A 26 14.28 6.27 -10.79
C LEU A 26 15.78 6.35 -10.44
N CYS A 27 16.55 5.28 -10.66
CA CYS A 27 17.97 5.22 -10.29
C CYS A 27 18.94 5.67 -11.39
N SER A 28 18.44 6.06 -12.57
CA SER A 28 19.29 6.26 -13.77
C SER A 28 20.08 7.56 -13.79
N SER A 29 19.48 8.68 -13.38
CA SER A 29 20.11 10.00 -13.34
C SER A 29 19.38 10.93 -12.38
N LYS A 30 20.05 11.98 -11.89
CA LYS A 30 19.42 12.97 -10.97
C LYS A 30 18.18 13.64 -11.58
N LYS A 31 18.21 13.92 -12.88
CA LYS A 31 17.10 14.55 -13.59
C LYS A 31 15.90 13.61 -13.70
N LEU A 32 16.13 12.38 -14.18
CA LEU A 32 15.09 11.37 -14.28
C LEU A 32 14.56 10.96 -12.91
N HIS A 33 15.41 10.91 -11.88
CA HIS A 33 15.00 10.69 -10.51
C HIS A 33 13.97 11.74 -10.05
N ARG A 34 14.27 13.04 -10.23
CA ARG A 34 13.34 14.12 -9.90
C ARG A 34 12.01 14.02 -10.66
N CYS A 35 12.07 13.82 -11.98
CA CYS A 35 10.85 13.69 -12.80
C CYS A 35 10.04 12.44 -12.41
N SER A 36 10.71 11.32 -12.11
CA SER A 36 10.06 10.08 -11.69
C SER A 36 9.37 10.23 -10.35
N LEU A 37 10.03 10.84 -9.35
CA LEU A 37 9.39 11.14 -8.07
C LEU A 37 8.15 12.02 -8.26
N SER A 38 8.28 13.10 -9.05
CA SER A 38 7.15 13.98 -9.33
C SER A 38 5.99 13.23 -10.00
N HIS A 39 6.28 12.35 -10.97
CA HIS A 39 5.27 11.53 -11.62
C HIS A 39 4.61 10.54 -10.63
N MET A 40 5.40 9.84 -9.82
CA MET A 40 4.89 8.90 -8.82
C MET A 40 3.99 9.58 -7.80
N THR A 41 4.41 10.70 -7.22
CA THR A 41 3.64 11.42 -6.20
C THR A 41 2.36 12.03 -6.76
N ASN A 42 2.36 12.51 -8.00
CA ASN A 42 1.23 13.23 -8.58
C ASN A 42 0.27 12.34 -9.38
N VAL A 43 0.71 11.18 -9.87
CA VAL A 43 -0.08 10.31 -10.75
C VAL A 43 -0.32 8.94 -10.12
N LEU A 44 0.73 8.26 -9.65
CA LEU A 44 0.61 6.88 -9.18
C LEU A 44 0.05 6.80 -7.76
N LEU A 45 0.55 7.64 -6.86
CA LEU A 45 0.16 7.63 -5.46
C LEU A 45 -1.32 8.00 -5.26
N PRO A 46 -1.91 8.95 -6.00
CA PRO A 46 -3.36 9.17 -5.94
C PRO A 46 -4.22 8.00 -6.40
N GLN A 47 -3.66 7.08 -7.19
CA GLN A 47 -4.32 5.87 -7.67
C GLN A 47 -4.09 4.67 -6.75
N SER A 48 -3.31 4.81 -5.68
CA SER A 48 -3.04 3.72 -4.76
C SER A 48 -4.10 3.61 -3.67
N HIS A 49 -4.35 2.37 -3.26
CA HIS A 49 -5.20 2.04 -2.13
C HIS A 49 -4.47 1.02 -1.26
N ILE A 50 -4.73 1.08 0.05
CA ILE A 50 -4.25 0.05 0.97
C ILE A 50 -5.44 -0.55 1.69
N SER A 51 -5.29 -1.81 2.08
CA SER A 51 -6.34 -2.51 2.81
C SER A 51 -5.74 -3.42 3.86
N ALA A 52 -6.44 -3.52 4.98
CA ALA A 52 -6.07 -4.35 6.12
C ALA A 52 -7.11 -5.46 6.26
N THR A 53 -6.66 -6.72 6.24
CA THR A 53 -7.56 -7.87 6.32
C THR A 53 -7.54 -8.47 7.72
N PHE A 54 -8.74 -8.74 8.24
CA PHE A 54 -8.97 -9.37 9.54
C PHE A 54 -9.91 -10.56 9.40
N THR A 55 -9.67 -11.57 10.20
CA THR A 55 -10.67 -12.60 10.49
C THR A 55 -11.48 -12.14 11.69
N LEU A 56 -12.82 -12.09 11.67
CA LEU A 56 -13.64 -11.71 12.83
C LEU A 56 -13.80 -12.83 13.88
N GLY A 57 -13.43 -14.07 13.55
CA GLY A 57 -13.51 -15.22 14.46
C GLY A 57 -12.69 -15.06 15.74
N ARG A 58 -13.14 -15.75 16.81
CA ARG A 58 -12.52 -15.80 18.14
C ARG A 58 -11.44 -16.88 18.32
N GLY A 59 -10.98 -17.55 17.25
CA GLY A 59 -10.13 -18.74 17.39
C GLY A 59 -9.04 -18.89 16.34
N SER A 60 -7.97 -19.61 16.70
CA SER A 60 -6.83 -20.00 15.86
C SER A 60 -7.14 -21.16 14.90
N GLN A 61 -8.38 -21.65 14.85
CA GLN A 61 -8.79 -22.75 13.99
C GLN A 61 -9.73 -22.26 12.89
N HIS A 62 -9.42 -22.63 11.65
CA HIS A 62 -10.25 -22.38 10.47
C HIS A 62 -11.62 -23.05 10.67
N ARG A 63 -12.65 -22.27 10.98
CA ARG A 63 -14.04 -22.76 11.03
C ARG A 63 -14.72 -22.46 9.70
N TRP A 64 -15.74 -23.23 9.38
CA TRP A 64 -16.54 -23.09 8.16
C TRP A 64 -17.29 -21.75 8.06
N TYR A 65 -17.32 -20.96 9.14
CA TYR A 65 -17.93 -19.63 9.20
C TYR A 65 -16.91 -18.51 9.46
N ASP A 66 -15.66 -18.68 9.01
CA ASP A 66 -14.66 -17.64 9.20
C ASP A 66 -14.95 -16.39 8.35
N ILE A 67 -15.56 -15.38 8.95
CA ILE A 67 -15.89 -14.13 8.28
C ILE A 67 -14.60 -13.30 8.18
N ARG A 68 -14.08 -13.18 6.96
CA ARG A 68 -12.99 -12.28 6.64
C ARG A 68 -13.55 -10.91 6.29
N THR A 69 -12.98 -9.89 6.92
CA THR A 69 -13.33 -8.49 6.71
C THR A 69 -12.10 -7.73 6.28
N THR A 70 -12.29 -6.78 5.38
CA THR A 70 -11.24 -5.92 4.88
C THR A 70 -11.61 -4.47 5.17
N LEU A 71 -10.71 -3.76 5.86
CA LEU A 71 -10.77 -2.31 6.00
C LEU A 71 -10.03 -1.71 4.82
N ASN A 72 -10.72 -0.87 4.04
CA ASN A 72 -10.15 -0.20 2.88
C ASN A 72 -9.80 1.24 3.20
N PHE A 73 -8.66 1.69 2.68
CA PHE A 73 -8.17 3.05 2.82
C PHE A 73 -7.75 3.60 1.46
N HIS A 74 -8.13 4.84 1.18
CA HIS A 74 -7.75 5.54 -0.04
C HIS A 74 -6.68 6.58 0.25
N PHE A 75 -5.78 6.78 -0.71
CA PHE A 75 -4.84 7.87 -0.65
C PHE A 75 -5.58 9.21 -0.47
N SER A 76 -5.08 10.03 0.44
CA SER A 76 -5.62 11.36 0.72
C SER A 76 -4.61 12.43 0.34
N ARG A 77 -3.41 12.37 0.91
CA ARG A 77 -2.37 13.37 0.65
C ARG A 77 -0.96 12.84 0.87
N HIS A 78 -0.02 13.50 0.22
CA HIS A 78 1.41 13.36 0.44
C HIS A 78 1.87 14.41 1.47
N GLU A 79 2.65 13.98 2.45
CA GLU A 79 3.28 14.83 3.46
C GLU A 79 4.81 14.88 3.24
N GLU A 80 5.58 15.43 4.17
CA GLU A 80 7.02 15.54 4.00
C GLU A 80 7.73 14.18 4.08
N HIS A 81 8.97 14.10 3.57
CA HIS A 81 9.89 12.96 3.77
C HIS A 81 9.32 11.59 3.37
N ASN A 82 8.68 11.49 2.20
CA ASN A 82 8.04 10.28 1.66
C ASN A 82 6.84 9.77 2.45
N THR A 83 6.25 10.59 3.31
CA THR A 83 5.07 10.19 4.09
C THR A 83 3.81 10.33 3.23
N ALA A 84 2.95 9.33 3.25
CA ALA A 84 1.63 9.38 2.61
C ALA A 84 0.53 9.03 3.61
N LEU A 85 -0.55 9.80 3.57
CA LEU A 85 -1.72 9.63 4.41
C LEU A 85 -2.84 8.96 3.62
N TYR A 86 -3.41 7.91 4.19
CA TYR A 86 -4.55 7.17 3.67
C TYR A 86 -5.72 7.27 4.64
N HIS A 87 -6.88 7.69 4.13
CA HIS A 87 -8.10 7.79 4.93
C HIS A 87 -8.92 6.52 4.81
N PHE A 88 -9.54 6.13 5.92
CA PHE A 88 -10.54 5.08 5.93
C PHE A 88 -11.68 5.39 4.96
N SER A 89 -12.05 4.38 4.19
CA SER A 89 -13.11 4.46 3.19
C SER A 89 -14.33 3.67 3.64
N HIS A 90 -14.18 2.37 3.78
CA HIS A 90 -15.27 1.45 4.11
C HIS A 90 -14.73 0.10 4.60
N VAL A 91 -15.64 -0.73 5.11
CA VAL A 91 -15.37 -2.13 5.42
C VAL A 91 -16.10 -3.01 4.40
N HIS A 92 -15.44 -4.05 3.94
CA HIS A 92 -16.07 -5.12 3.17
C HIS A 92 -16.01 -6.44 3.93
N PRO A 93 -17.13 -7.18 4.08
CA PRO A 93 -18.50 -6.77 3.73
C PRO A 93 -19.05 -5.68 4.67
N GLU A 94 -19.99 -4.86 4.17
CA GLU A 94 -20.50 -3.66 4.88
C GLU A 94 -21.22 -3.97 6.20
N HIS A 95 -21.93 -5.09 6.28
CA HIS A 95 -22.63 -5.50 7.51
C HIS A 95 -21.67 -5.82 8.67
N CYS A 96 -20.36 -5.89 8.41
CA CYS A 96 -19.33 -6.11 9.40
C CYS A 96 -18.62 -4.84 9.87
N ILE A 97 -19.07 -3.63 9.50
CA ILE A 97 -18.40 -2.37 9.89
C ILE A 97 -18.14 -2.29 11.40
N ALA A 98 -19.18 -2.46 12.22
CA ALA A 98 -19.06 -2.34 13.68
C ALA A 98 -18.05 -3.35 14.29
N PRO A 99 -18.18 -4.68 14.06
CA PRO A 99 -17.23 -5.65 14.62
C PRO A 99 -15.83 -5.52 14.03
N ALA A 100 -15.69 -5.10 12.77
CA ALA A 100 -14.38 -4.89 12.15
C ALA A 100 -13.65 -3.69 12.76
N LEU A 101 -14.36 -2.57 12.99
CA LEU A 101 -13.78 -1.40 13.65
C LEU A 101 -13.44 -1.66 15.12
N GLU A 102 -14.26 -2.43 15.84
CA GLU A 102 -13.95 -2.88 17.20
C GLU A 102 -12.69 -3.75 17.23
N LYS A 103 -12.61 -4.77 16.36
CA LYS A 103 -11.43 -5.63 16.25
C LYS A 103 -10.20 -4.85 15.83
N TRP A 104 -10.34 -3.89 14.94
CA TRP A 104 -9.26 -3.00 14.54
C TRP A 104 -8.74 -2.15 15.70
N ARG A 105 -9.60 -1.57 16.53
CA ARG A 105 -9.18 -0.88 17.77
C ARG A 105 -8.39 -1.83 18.70
N HIS A 106 -8.82 -3.07 18.82
CA HIS A 106 -8.10 -4.07 19.62
C HIS A 106 -6.75 -4.45 19.00
N ALA A 107 -6.67 -4.63 17.67
CA ALA A 107 -5.43 -4.92 16.97
C ALA A 107 -4.42 -3.77 17.17
N ARG A 108 -4.86 -2.52 16.98
CA ARG A 108 -4.02 -1.32 17.16
C ARG A 108 -3.41 -1.19 18.56
N THR A 109 -4.16 -1.54 19.60
CA THR A 109 -3.67 -1.45 20.98
C THR A 109 -2.57 -2.47 21.29
N HIS A 110 -2.54 -3.59 20.56
CA HIS A 110 -1.64 -4.73 20.81
C HIS A 110 -0.53 -4.87 19.76
N ASP A 111 -0.71 -4.24 18.60
CA ASP A 111 0.18 -4.31 17.46
C ASP A 111 0.55 -2.90 17.00
N ARG A 112 1.37 -2.21 17.80
CA ARG A 112 1.90 -0.88 17.46
C ARG A 112 2.81 -0.90 16.23
N GLU A 113 3.28 -2.08 15.82
CA GLU A 113 4.21 -2.29 14.70
C GLU A 113 3.53 -2.85 13.44
N GLY A 114 2.21 -3.03 13.45
CA GLY A 114 1.45 -3.49 12.28
C GLY A 114 1.74 -4.92 11.80
N LYS A 115 2.41 -5.76 12.62
CA LYS A 115 2.85 -7.12 12.27
C LYS A 115 1.75 -8.18 12.29
N ALA A 116 0.66 -7.93 13.01
CA ALA A 116 -0.50 -8.81 13.10
C ALA A 116 -1.52 -8.56 11.98
N VAL A 117 -1.35 -7.49 11.21
CA VAL A 117 -2.27 -7.08 10.15
C VAL A 117 -1.76 -7.56 8.81
N LEU A 118 -2.58 -8.33 8.08
CA LEU A 118 -2.30 -8.66 6.69
C LEU A 118 -2.65 -7.45 5.81
N TRP A 119 -1.62 -6.73 5.39
CA TRP A 119 -1.76 -5.60 4.48
C TRP A 119 -1.82 -6.07 3.02
N ARG A 120 -2.64 -5.39 2.24
CA ARG A 120 -2.63 -5.46 0.78
C ARG A 120 -2.58 -4.06 0.22
N ALA A 121 -1.83 -3.88 -0.85
CA ALA A 121 -1.79 -2.66 -1.61
C ALA A 121 -2.42 -2.91 -2.97
N ALA A 122 -3.09 -1.90 -3.50
CA ALA A 122 -3.52 -1.86 -4.88
C ALA A 122 -2.95 -0.62 -5.56
N VAL A 123 -2.32 -0.81 -6.71
CA VAL A 123 -1.78 0.26 -7.56
C VAL A 123 -2.19 -0.06 -8.99
N GLU A 124 -2.77 0.92 -9.70
CA GLU A 124 -3.15 0.77 -11.12
C GLU A 124 -4.08 -0.42 -11.43
N SER A 125 -4.91 -0.83 -10.45
CA SER A 125 -5.95 -1.89 -10.52
C SER A 125 -5.53 -3.30 -10.07
N GLU A 126 -4.25 -3.59 -9.86
CA GLU A 126 -3.82 -4.88 -9.31
C GLU A 126 -3.72 -4.78 -7.79
N SER A 127 -4.17 -5.81 -7.06
CA SER A 127 -4.07 -5.87 -5.59
C SER A 127 -3.24 -7.07 -5.14
N LYS A 128 -2.23 -6.81 -4.31
CA LYS A 128 -1.36 -7.87 -3.78
C LYS A 128 -0.98 -7.68 -2.32
N PRO A 129 -0.65 -8.77 -1.61
CA PRO A 129 -0.14 -8.67 -0.25
C PRO A 129 1.16 -7.87 -0.23
N VAL A 130 1.33 -7.04 0.79
CA VAL A 130 2.55 -6.25 1.03
C VAL A 130 2.87 -6.24 2.50
N LEU A 131 4.14 -6.05 2.84
CA LEU A 131 4.58 -5.81 4.21
C LEU A 131 4.73 -4.30 4.38
N LEU A 132 3.95 -3.68 5.27
CA LEU A 132 4.02 -2.23 5.51
C LEU A 132 4.51 -1.99 6.93
N ALA A 133 5.82 -2.07 7.13
CA ALA A 133 6.43 -1.93 8.45
C ALA A 133 6.36 -0.48 8.97
N SER A 134 6.32 0.51 8.07
CA SER A 134 6.12 1.92 8.42
C SER A 134 4.65 2.33 8.57
N ALA A 135 3.68 1.42 8.42
CA ALA A 135 2.27 1.77 8.57
C ALA A 135 1.94 2.12 10.03
N VAL A 136 1.68 3.40 10.28
CA VAL A 136 1.31 3.95 11.57
C VAL A 136 -0.10 4.49 11.50
N VAL A 137 -0.89 4.20 12.54
CA VAL A 137 -2.24 4.75 12.66
C VAL A 137 -2.15 6.15 13.21
N VAL A 138 -2.79 7.10 12.53
CA VAL A 138 -2.87 8.49 12.94
C VAL A 138 -4.30 8.81 13.33
N ASP A 139 -4.47 9.35 14.53
CA ASP A 139 -5.74 9.94 14.94
C ASP A 139 -5.90 11.28 14.23
N ALA A 140 -6.50 11.26 13.05
CA ALA A 140 -7.03 12.49 12.47
C ALA A 140 -8.27 12.83 13.30
N GLY A 141 -8.27 14.04 13.88
CA GLY A 141 -9.25 14.47 14.88
C GLY A 141 -10.72 14.28 14.48
N VAL A 142 -11.61 14.66 15.40
CA VAL A 142 -13.07 14.51 15.22
C VAL A 142 -13.61 15.53 14.22
N ASP A 143 -13.29 15.39 12.95
CA ASP A 143 -13.97 16.10 11.88
C ASP A 143 -15.17 15.25 11.42
N ALA A 144 -16.37 15.76 11.70
CA ALA A 144 -17.67 15.21 11.28
C ALA A 144 -18.14 13.90 11.95
N GLY A 145 -17.93 13.72 13.26
CA GLY A 145 -18.66 12.73 14.08
C GLY A 145 -18.32 11.25 13.84
N HIS A 146 -17.44 10.96 12.88
CA HIS A 146 -16.76 9.69 12.74
C HIS A 146 -15.31 9.89 13.17
N GLU A 147 -14.78 9.03 14.06
CA GLU A 147 -13.33 8.95 14.27
C GLU A 147 -12.68 8.75 12.89
N SER A 148 -12.03 9.79 12.36
CA SER A 148 -11.45 9.73 11.02
C SER A 148 -10.19 8.88 11.11
N LEU A 149 -10.35 7.59 10.84
CA LEU A 149 -9.27 6.63 10.90
C LEU A 149 -8.33 6.89 9.72
N CYS A 150 -7.07 7.21 10.03
CA CYS A 150 -6.04 7.41 9.02
C CYS A 150 -4.83 6.51 9.25
N ILE A 151 -4.17 6.15 8.15
CA ILE A 151 -2.88 5.47 8.13
C ILE A 151 -1.85 6.39 7.49
N SER A 152 -0.75 6.60 8.18
CA SER A 152 0.45 7.23 7.65
C SER A 152 1.49 6.15 7.38
N LEU A 153 2.16 6.20 6.23
CA LEU A 153 3.22 5.25 5.86
C LEU A 153 4.25 5.88 4.93
N ASP A 154 5.42 5.26 4.79
CA ASP A 154 6.40 5.61 3.76
C ASP A 154 5.94 5.06 2.41
N TRP A 155 5.57 5.94 1.48
CA TRP A 155 5.07 5.52 0.18
C TRP A 155 6.16 4.91 -0.72
N MET A 156 7.43 5.27 -0.50
CA MET A 156 8.54 4.63 -1.20
C MET A 156 8.72 3.18 -0.72
N GLU A 157 8.53 2.92 0.57
CA GLU A 157 8.47 1.54 1.10
C GLU A 157 7.30 0.77 0.47
N LEU A 158 6.10 1.36 0.46
CA LEU A 158 4.91 0.76 -0.18
C LEU A 158 5.18 0.36 -1.63
N LEU A 159 5.70 1.28 -2.46
CA LEU A 159 5.98 0.99 -3.86
C LEU A 159 7.12 -0.01 -4.05
N LYS A 160 8.11 -0.04 -3.14
CA LYS A 160 9.19 -1.02 -3.16
C LYS A 160 8.67 -2.42 -2.88
N GLU A 161 7.88 -2.58 -1.83
CA GLU A 161 7.24 -3.84 -1.45
C GLU A 161 6.27 -4.28 -2.54
N TYR A 162 5.54 -3.34 -3.14
CA TYR A 162 4.71 -3.62 -4.29
C TYR A 162 5.56 -4.10 -5.48
N TYR A 163 6.44 -3.29 -6.05
CA TYR A 163 7.06 -3.62 -7.35
C TYR A 163 8.19 -4.66 -7.32
N VAL A 164 8.89 -4.83 -6.19
CA VAL A 164 10.09 -5.68 -6.13
C VAL A 164 9.92 -6.98 -5.33
N ALA A 165 8.94 -7.09 -4.42
CA ALA A 165 8.74 -8.31 -3.63
C ALA A 165 8.37 -9.55 -4.47
N ASP A 166 7.81 -9.36 -5.68
CA ASP A 166 7.50 -10.44 -6.64
C ASP A 166 8.72 -11.24 -7.15
N ARG A 167 9.94 -10.94 -6.71
CA ARG A 167 11.15 -11.66 -7.15
C ARG A 167 11.48 -12.92 -6.34
N VAL A 168 10.84 -13.16 -5.20
CA VAL A 168 11.29 -14.24 -4.29
C VAL A 168 10.57 -15.57 -4.50
N ASP A 169 9.31 -15.60 -4.96
CA ASP A 169 8.56 -16.87 -5.07
C ASP A 169 8.78 -17.63 -6.39
N SER A 170 9.59 -17.11 -7.32
CA SER A 170 9.86 -17.75 -8.62
C SER A 170 11.10 -18.65 -8.64
N TRP A 171 11.87 -18.76 -7.55
CA TRP A 171 13.11 -19.55 -7.54
C TRP A 171 12.95 -21.01 -7.12
N ASP A 172 11.86 -21.38 -6.42
CA ASP A 172 11.68 -22.72 -5.87
C ASP A 172 11.06 -23.76 -6.84
N HIS A 173 10.88 -23.43 -8.12
CA HIS A 173 10.34 -24.37 -9.12
C HIS A 173 11.30 -24.73 -10.27
N CYS A 174 12.59 -24.37 -10.17
CA CYS A 174 13.61 -24.71 -11.17
C CYS A 174 14.75 -25.58 -10.63
N GLY A 175 14.48 -26.40 -9.61
CA GLY A 175 15.52 -27.14 -8.89
C GLY A 175 15.11 -28.54 -8.44
N ASP A 176 14.41 -29.32 -9.27
CA ASP A 176 14.51 -30.78 -9.16
C ASP A 176 14.26 -31.44 -10.52
N GLY A 177 15.36 -31.64 -11.23
CA GLY A 177 15.39 -32.22 -12.57
C GLY A 177 16.75 -32.85 -12.86
N ARG A 178 17.33 -33.57 -11.89
CA ARG A 178 18.36 -34.63 -12.04
C ARG A 178 18.21 -35.53 -10.80
N ALA A 179 18.07 -36.85 -10.89
CA ALA A 179 18.67 -37.79 -11.82
C ALA A 179 17.72 -38.94 -12.17
#